data_AF-A0A199UNY7-F1
#
_entry.id   AF-A0A199UNY7-F1
#
_cell.length_a   1.000
_cell.length_b   1.000
_cell.length_c   1.000
_cell.angle_alpha   90.00
_cell.angle_beta   90.00
_cell.angle_gamma   90.00
#
_symmetry.space_group_name_H-M   'P 1'
#
loop_
_entity.id
_entity.type
_entity.pdbx_description
1 polymer ?
#
loop_
_entity_poly.entity_id
_entity_poly.type
_entity_poly.pdbx_seq_one_letter_code
_entity_poly.pdbx_strand_id
1 'polypeptide(L)'
;GESFYNPYIPSVLEELTSKGLVKESDGARVIFIEGQTIPLIVVKRDGGYNYASTDLAALWYRLNVEKAEWIIYVTDVGQQQHFDMFFSAARMAGWLPDPGEKMFPKTSHVGFGLVLGSDGKRFRTRSSEVVRLGELLDEAKARSKAELIQRLNENGKIGEWTDESLRNF
;
A
#
# COMPACT_ATOMS: atom_id res chain seq x y z
N GLY A 1 3.84 11.25 3.32
CA GLY A 1 4.72 10.35 2.54
C GLY A 1 5.80 9.78 3.45
N GLU A 2 6.57 8.80 2.98
CA GLU A 2 7.56 8.07 3.80
C GLU A 2 8.56 8.98 4.54
N SER A 3 9.02 10.05 3.88
CA SER A 3 9.97 11.01 4.44
C SER A 3 9.52 11.69 5.74
N PHE A 4 8.21 11.77 5.98
CA PHE A 4 7.64 12.30 7.23
C PHE A 4 8.08 11.49 8.44
N TYR A 5 8.26 10.17 8.27
CA TYR A 5 8.58 9.27 9.38
C TYR A 5 10.08 9.16 9.66
N ASN A 6 10.94 9.67 8.78
CA ASN A 6 12.40 9.59 8.91
C ASN A 6 12.94 10.04 10.28
N PRO A 7 12.44 11.14 10.90
CA PRO A 7 12.91 11.55 12.22
C PRO A 7 12.55 10.57 13.35
N TYR A 8 11.51 9.75 13.16
CA TYR A 8 11.02 8.80 14.17
C TYR A 8 11.74 7.45 14.10
N ILE A 9 12.27 7.07 12.92
CA ILE A 9 12.92 5.77 12.72
C ILE A 9 14.01 5.46 13.78
N PRO A 10 14.96 6.38 14.11
CA PRO A 10 15.97 6.09 15.12
C PRO A 10 15.37 5.69 16.47
N SER A 11 14.39 6.47 16.98
CA SER A 11 13.76 6.23 18.28
C SER A 11 12.99 4.92 18.33
N VAL A 12 12.30 4.58 17.24
CA VAL A 12 11.52 3.34 17.14
C VAL A 12 12.43 2.13 17.07
N LEU A 13 13.54 2.20 16.32
CA LEU A 13 14.53 1.14 16.30
C LEU A 13 15.25 0.98 17.63
N GLU A 14 15.49 2.07 18.36
CA GLU A 14 16.06 2.03 19.71
C GLU A 14 15.12 1.31 20.69
N GLU A 15 13.81 1.61 20.68
CA GLU A 15 12.80 0.92 21.49
C GLU A 15 12.77 -0.59 21.17
N LEU A 16 12.78 -0.97 19.89
CA LEU A 16 12.79 -2.37 19.49
C LEU A 16 14.10 -3.07 19.88
N THR A 17 15.22 -2.33 19.85
CA THR A 17 16.53 -2.84 20.28
C THR A 17 16.57 -3.04 21.80
N SER A 18 16.01 -2.12 22.59
CA SER A 18 15.95 -2.23 24.05
C SER A 18 15.05 -3.37 24.51
N LYS A 19 14.03 -3.71 23.72
CA LYS A 19 13.20 -4.93 23.89
C LYS A 19 13.92 -6.22 23.44
N GLY A 20 15.14 -6.11 22.91
CA GLY A 20 15.94 -7.25 22.45
C GLY A 20 15.46 -7.87 21.14
N LEU A 21 14.59 -7.20 20.38
CA LEU A 21 13.99 -7.73 19.15
C LEU A 21 14.91 -7.56 17.93
N VAL A 22 15.63 -6.44 17.86
CA VAL A 22 16.57 -6.15 16.78
C VAL A 22 17.90 -6.87 17.03
N LYS A 23 18.38 -7.60 16.03
CA LYS A 23 19.65 -8.34 16.05
C LYS A 23 20.53 -7.95 14.86
N GLU A 24 21.84 -8.01 15.05
CA GLU A 24 22.81 -7.94 13.97
C GLU A 24 22.86 -9.30 13.23
N SER A 25 22.82 -9.27 11.90
CA SER A 25 22.92 -10.44 11.04
C SER A 25 23.57 -10.04 9.71
N ASP A 26 24.73 -10.63 9.40
CA ASP A 26 25.55 -10.30 8.24
C ASP A 26 25.78 -8.78 8.01
N GLY A 27 26.01 -8.04 9.09
CA GLY A 27 26.22 -6.59 9.06
C GLY A 27 24.97 -5.75 8.80
N ALA A 28 23.79 -6.37 8.76
CA ALA A 28 22.49 -5.69 8.73
C ALA A 28 21.79 -5.83 10.09
N ARG A 29 20.87 -4.92 10.40
CA ARG A 29 19.97 -5.06 11.55
C ARG A 29 18.65 -5.65 11.11
N VAL A 30 18.23 -6.71 11.79
CA VAL A 30 17.07 -7.51 11.42
C VAL A 30 16.20 -7.87 12.62
N ILE A 31 14.94 -8.21 12.38
CA ILE A 31 14.04 -8.81 13.36
C ILE A 31 13.68 -10.22 12.86
N PHE A 32 13.95 -11.23 13.70
CA PHE A 32 13.58 -12.61 13.40
C PHE A 32 12.13 -12.85 13.79
N ILE A 33 11.32 -13.35 12.84
CA ILE A 33 9.91 -13.66 13.05
C ILE A 33 9.76 -15.18 13.07
N GLU A 34 9.12 -15.71 14.10
CA GLU A 34 8.86 -17.14 14.20
C GLU A 34 8.00 -17.63 13.03
N GLY A 35 8.35 -18.80 12.47
CA GLY A 35 7.67 -19.37 11.30
C GLY A 35 8.06 -18.73 9.96
N GLN A 36 8.95 -17.73 9.93
CA GLN A 36 9.45 -17.13 8.71
C GLN A 36 10.92 -17.49 8.48
N THR A 37 11.27 -17.85 7.24
CA THR A 37 12.64 -18.22 6.86
C THR A 37 13.54 -17.02 6.62
N ILE A 38 12.95 -15.89 6.26
CA ILE A 38 13.65 -14.63 5.97
C ILE A 38 13.34 -13.65 7.10
N PRO A 39 14.35 -12.97 7.68
CA PRO A 39 14.11 -11.99 8.72
C PRO A 39 13.68 -10.64 8.13
N LEU A 40 13.01 -9.82 8.95
CA LEU A 40 12.62 -8.46 8.56
C LEU A 40 13.84 -7.54 8.66
N ILE A 41 14.42 -7.14 7.54
CA ILE A 41 15.59 -6.24 7.51
C ILE A 41 15.14 -4.81 7.81
N VAL A 42 15.52 -4.30 8.98
CA VAL A 42 15.21 -2.95 9.44
C VAL A 42 16.34 -1.95 9.21
N VAL A 43 17.58 -2.38 9.05
CA VAL A 43 18.69 -1.54 8.55
C VAL A 43 19.58 -2.37 7.66
N LYS A 44 19.87 -1.86 6.47
CA LYS A 44 20.75 -2.53 5.49
C LYS A 44 22.21 -2.48 5.96
N ARG A 45 23.07 -3.27 5.29
CA ARG A 45 24.52 -3.31 5.54
C ARG A 45 25.23 -1.97 5.36
N ASP A 46 24.70 -1.12 4.49
CA ASP A 46 25.21 0.23 4.24
C ASP A 46 24.76 1.26 5.30
N GLY A 47 24.05 0.83 6.35
CA GLY A 47 23.50 1.69 7.38
C GLY A 47 22.19 2.39 6.98
N GLY A 48 21.74 2.23 5.73
CA GLY A 48 20.50 2.83 5.25
C GLY A 48 19.26 2.14 5.81
N TYR A 49 18.24 2.94 6.13
CA TYR A 49 16.91 2.42 6.46
C TYR A 49 16.28 1.71 5.25
N ASN A 50 15.41 0.76 5.55
CA ASN A 50 14.66 -0.03 4.59
C ASN A 50 13.16 0.27 4.74
N TYR A 51 12.32 -0.25 3.84
CA TYR A 51 10.86 -0.06 3.94
C TYR A 51 10.30 -0.49 5.30
N ALA A 52 10.79 -1.60 5.87
CA ALA A 52 10.37 -2.07 7.19
C ALA A 52 10.61 -1.05 8.31
N SER A 53 11.71 -0.28 8.28
CA SER A 53 11.98 0.75 9.30
C SER A 53 10.97 1.89 9.21
N THR A 54 10.67 2.32 7.99
CA THR A 54 9.66 3.36 7.74
C THR A 54 8.27 2.89 8.15
N ASP A 55 7.89 1.65 7.84
CA ASP A 55 6.58 1.09 8.19
C ASP A 55 6.41 0.91 9.71
N LEU A 56 7.45 0.46 10.41
CA LEU A 56 7.49 0.38 11.87
C LEU A 56 7.36 1.76 12.50
N ALA A 57 8.08 2.76 11.98
CA ALA A 57 7.96 4.13 12.45
C ALA A 57 6.56 4.73 12.18
N ALA A 58 5.98 4.44 11.02
CA ALA A 58 4.64 4.89 10.67
C ALA A 58 3.56 4.25 11.55
N LEU A 59 3.66 2.94 11.83
CA LEU A 59 2.74 2.28 12.76
C LEU A 59 2.88 2.81 14.17
N TRP A 60 4.12 2.93 14.67
CA TRP A 60 4.36 3.52 15.97
C TRP A 60 3.74 4.92 16.08
N TYR A 61 3.90 5.75 15.06
CA TYR A 61 3.32 7.10 15.02
C TYR A 61 1.79 7.06 15.05
N ARG A 62 1.16 6.21 14.22
CA ARG A 62 -0.30 6.06 14.18
C ARG A 62 -0.88 5.60 15.52
N LEU A 63 -0.17 4.69 16.21
CA LEU A 63 -0.60 4.18 17.52
C LEU A 63 -0.38 5.20 18.63
N ASN A 64 0.77 5.88 18.64
CA ASN A 64 1.20 6.69 19.79
C ASN A 64 0.86 8.17 19.67
N VAL A 65 0.82 8.71 18.45
CA VAL A 65 0.56 10.14 18.19
C VAL A 65 -0.87 10.32 17.70
N GLU A 66 -1.28 9.59 16.65
CA GLU A 66 -2.65 9.70 16.10
C GLU A 66 -3.69 8.96 16.96
N LYS A 67 -3.23 8.04 17.83
CA LYS A 67 -4.09 7.19 18.67
C LYS A 67 -5.12 6.41 17.84
N ALA A 68 -4.73 5.96 16.65
CA ALA A 68 -5.60 5.21 15.77
C ALA A 68 -5.94 3.83 16.38
N GLU A 69 -7.23 3.52 16.44
CA GLU A 69 -7.68 2.22 16.94
C GLU A 69 -7.63 1.15 15.83
N TRP A 70 -7.96 1.50 14.58
CA TRP A 70 -7.88 0.57 13.45
C TRP A 70 -7.11 1.17 12.28
N ILE A 71 -6.03 0.50 11.89
CA ILE A 71 -5.19 0.91 10.76
C ILE A 71 -5.33 -0.12 9.64
N ILE A 72 -5.85 0.31 8.49
CA ILE A 72 -6.07 -0.55 7.32
C ILE A 72 -5.05 -0.20 6.23
N TYR A 73 -4.26 -1.19 5.83
CA TYR A 73 -3.25 -1.10 4.78
C TYR A 73 -3.81 -1.68 3.49
N VAL A 74 -4.09 -0.83 2.51
CA VAL A 74 -4.62 -1.25 1.20
C VAL A 74 -3.48 -1.22 0.18
N THR A 75 -2.96 -2.39 -0.18
CA THR A 75 -1.82 -2.51 -1.10
C THR A 75 -1.96 -3.74 -2.00
N ASP A 76 -1.03 -3.90 -2.94
CA ASP A 76 -0.96 -5.10 -3.78
C ASP A 76 -0.79 -6.36 -2.92
N VAL A 77 -1.48 -7.45 -3.31
CA VAL A 77 -1.44 -8.73 -2.58
C VAL A 77 -0.03 -9.34 -2.52
N GLY A 78 0.86 -9.00 -3.45
CA GLY A 78 2.26 -9.42 -3.43
C GLY A 78 3.06 -8.89 -2.22
N GLN A 79 2.54 -7.91 -1.48
CA GLN A 79 3.15 -7.43 -0.24
C GLN A 79 2.64 -8.12 1.03
N GLN A 80 1.74 -9.10 0.91
CA GLN A 80 1.14 -9.76 2.07
C GLN A 80 2.18 -10.31 3.06
N GLN A 81 3.21 -11.01 2.56
CA GLN A 81 4.26 -11.55 3.43
C GLN A 81 4.99 -10.47 4.22
N HIS A 82 5.27 -9.31 3.61
CA HIS A 82 5.88 -8.18 4.30
C HIS A 82 4.99 -7.68 5.44
N PHE A 83 3.69 -7.48 5.17
CA PHE A 83 2.72 -7.05 6.18
C PHE A 83 2.56 -8.08 7.31
N ASP A 84 2.57 -9.37 7.01
CA ASP A 84 2.48 -10.43 8.02
C ASP A 84 3.71 -10.44 8.95
N MET A 85 4.91 -10.28 8.38
CA MET A 85 6.16 -10.16 9.15
C MET A 85 6.18 -8.88 9.99
N PHE A 86 5.78 -7.77 9.40
CA PHE A 86 5.69 -6.46 10.03
C PHE A 86 4.71 -6.43 11.20
N PHE A 87 3.49 -6.95 11.03
CA PHE A 87 2.51 -7.03 12.11
C PHE A 87 2.97 -7.97 13.22
N SER A 88 3.67 -9.04 12.87
CA SER A 88 4.28 -9.94 13.87
C SER A 88 5.37 -9.24 14.67
N ALA A 89 6.23 -8.44 14.03
CA ALA A 89 7.22 -7.61 14.72
C ALA A 89 6.55 -6.60 15.68
N ALA A 90 5.45 -5.97 15.27
CA ALA A 90 4.69 -5.05 16.10
C ALA A 90 4.02 -5.74 17.30
N ARG A 91 3.51 -6.97 17.14
CA ARG A 91 3.01 -7.79 18.25
C ARG A 91 4.12 -8.18 19.23
N MET A 92 5.27 -8.62 18.73
CA MET A 92 6.44 -8.91 19.57
C MET A 92 6.91 -7.68 20.35
N ALA A 93 6.72 -6.47 19.80
CA ALA A 93 6.99 -5.21 20.48
C ALA A 93 5.93 -4.86 21.55
N GLY A 94 4.80 -5.57 21.60
CA GLY A 94 3.67 -5.29 22.48
C GLY A 94 2.81 -4.12 22.01
N TRP A 95 2.87 -3.75 20.73
CA TRP A 95 2.10 -2.62 20.18
C TRP A 95 0.71 -3.02 19.68
N LEU A 96 0.52 -4.30 19.37
CA LEU A 96 -0.73 -4.86 18.87
C LEU A 96 -1.11 -6.09 19.71
N PRO A 97 -2.40 -6.36 19.92
CA PRO A 97 -2.88 -7.58 20.52
C PRO A 97 -2.70 -8.78 19.57
N ASP A 98 -2.90 -9.98 20.10
CA ASP A 98 -2.78 -11.20 19.31
C ASP A 98 -3.89 -11.30 18.24
N PRO A 99 -3.63 -11.93 17.07
CA PRO A 99 -4.53 -11.89 15.91
C PRO A 99 -5.94 -12.45 16.15
N GLY A 100 -6.11 -13.28 17.19
CA GLY A 100 -7.40 -13.87 17.59
C GLY A 100 -8.18 -13.03 18.60
N GLU A 101 -7.55 -12.04 19.21
CA GLU A 101 -8.18 -11.19 20.21
C GLU A 101 -9.01 -10.10 19.51
N LYS A 102 -10.28 -9.97 19.88
CA LYS A 102 -11.15 -8.88 19.40
C LYS A 102 -10.88 -7.58 20.15
N MET A 103 -9.61 -7.19 20.22
CA MET A 103 -9.13 -6.03 20.95
C MET A 103 -8.55 -4.97 20.01
N PHE A 104 -8.56 -3.73 20.48
CA PHE A 104 -7.92 -2.59 19.84
C PHE A 104 -6.64 -2.21 20.61
N PRO A 105 -5.64 -1.60 19.95
CA PRO A 105 -5.62 -1.23 18.53
C PRO A 105 -5.41 -2.46 17.62
N LYS A 106 -5.88 -2.42 16.38
CA LYS A 106 -5.72 -3.53 15.43
C LYS A 106 -5.28 -3.05 14.05
N THR A 107 -4.61 -3.92 13.31
CA THR A 107 -4.19 -3.69 11.93
C THR A 107 -4.85 -4.68 10.98
N SER A 108 -5.01 -4.27 9.72
CA SER A 108 -5.49 -5.17 8.67
C SER A 108 -4.79 -4.86 7.35
N HIS A 109 -4.33 -5.89 6.66
CA HIS A 109 -3.90 -5.78 5.27
C HIS A 109 -5.04 -6.19 4.36
N VAL A 110 -5.43 -5.31 3.45
CA VAL A 110 -6.45 -5.54 2.43
C VAL A 110 -5.74 -5.53 1.08
N GLY A 111 -5.36 -6.73 0.64
CA GLY A 111 -4.69 -6.94 -0.64
C GLY A 111 -5.64 -6.76 -1.83
N PHE A 112 -5.21 -6.07 -2.86
CA PHE A 112 -5.84 -6.12 -4.19
C PHE A 112 -4.95 -6.85 -5.20
N GLY A 113 -5.58 -7.51 -6.18
CA GLY A 113 -4.88 -8.27 -7.22
C GLY A 113 -4.30 -7.39 -8.32
N LEU A 114 -3.54 -8.02 -9.21
CA LEU A 114 -2.97 -7.34 -10.36
C LEU A 114 -4.04 -6.89 -11.35
N VAL A 115 -3.88 -5.69 -11.89
CA VAL A 115 -4.63 -5.25 -13.07
C VAL A 115 -4.03 -5.94 -14.30
N LEU A 116 -4.84 -6.75 -14.98
CA LEU A 116 -4.44 -7.49 -16.17
C LEU A 116 -4.97 -6.83 -17.45
N GLY A 117 -4.19 -6.92 -18.51
CA GLY A 117 -4.63 -6.60 -19.87
C GLY A 117 -5.52 -7.69 -20.45
N SER A 118 -6.06 -7.42 -21.64
CA SER A 118 -6.86 -8.39 -22.40
C SER A 118 -6.09 -9.66 -22.78
N ASP A 119 -4.75 -9.62 -22.70
CA ASP A 119 -3.85 -10.75 -22.93
C ASP A 119 -3.56 -11.58 -21.66
N GLY A 120 -4.20 -11.25 -20.53
CA GLY A 120 -3.99 -11.91 -19.23
C GLY A 120 -2.65 -11.57 -18.58
N LYS A 121 -1.83 -10.69 -19.16
CA LYS A 121 -0.57 -10.23 -18.59
C LYS A 121 -0.77 -8.93 -17.83
N ARG A 122 0.23 -8.51 -17.05
CA ARG A 122 0.19 -7.24 -16.31
C ARG A 122 -0.15 -6.10 -17.26
N PHE A 123 -1.16 -5.29 -16.90
CA PHE A 123 -1.64 -4.19 -17.71
C PHE A 123 -0.50 -3.23 -18.06
N ARG A 124 -0.22 -3.11 -19.36
CA ARG A 124 0.80 -2.26 -19.95
C ARG A 124 0.26 -1.71 -21.27
N THR A 125 0.83 -0.60 -21.72
CA THR A 125 0.55 -0.07 -23.07
C THR A 125 1.01 -1.08 -24.14
N ARG A 126 0.51 -0.93 -25.38
CA ARG A 126 0.97 -1.71 -26.54
C ARG A 126 2.49 -1.56 -26.81
N SER A 127 3.10 -0.49 -26.32
CA SER A 127 4.54 -0.19 -26.41
C SER A 127 5.35 -0.64 -25.18
N SER A 128 4.76 -1.41 -24.26
CA SER A 128 5.43 -1.93 -23.03
C SER A 128 5.68 -0.89 -21.92
N GLU A 129 5.23 0.36 -22.09
CA GLU A 129 5.33 1.42 -21.08
C GLU A 129 4.20 1.33 -20.05
N VAL A 130 4.47 1.83 -18.84
CA VAL A 130 3.47 2.01 -17.78
C VAL A 130 2.40 2.97 -18.29
N VAL A 131 1.14 2.53 -18.30
CA VAL A 131 0.01 3.38 -18.68
C VAL A 131 -0.15 4.49 -17.65
N ARG A 132 -0.13 5.75 -18.09
CA ARG A 132 -0.35 6.88 -17.18
C ARG A 132 -1.83 6.95 -16.81
N LEU A 133 -2.12 7.21 -15.53
CA LEU A 133 -3.50 7.32 -15.07
C LEU A 133 -4.29 8.41 -15.83
N GLY A 134 -3.64 9.53 -16.15
CA GLY A 134 -4.26 10.59 -16.96
C GLY A 134 -4.75 10.07 -18.33
N GLU A 135 -3.87 9.36 -19.05
CA GLU A 135 -4.22 8.77 -20.36
C GLU A 135 -5.34 7.74 -20.25
N LEU A 136 -5.33 6.92 -19.19
CA LEU A 136 -6.41 5.96 -18.93
C LEU A 136 -7.76 6.65 -18.68
N LEU A 137 -7.77 7.74 -17.92
CA LEU A 137 -8.98 8.52 -17.64
C LEU A 137 -9.49 9.24 -18.90
N ASP A 138 -8.58 9.77 -19.71
CA ASP A 138 -8.93 10.42 -20.98
C ASP A 138 -9.52 9.42 -21.97
N GLU A 139 -8.94 8.22 -22.06
CA GLU A 139 -9.49 7.14 -22.87
C GLU A 139 -10.87 6.69 -22.38
N ALA A 140 -11.05 6.55 -21.06
CA ALA A 140 -12.33 6.20 -20.47
C ALA A 140 -13.41 7.25 -20.81
N LYS A 141 -13.10 8.55 -20.67
CA LYS A 141 -14.00 9.64 -21.06
C LYS A 141 -14.36 9.59 -22.54
N ALA A 142 -13.37 9.42 -23.41
CA ALA A 142 -13.59 9.36 -24.85
C ALA A 142 -14.51 8.18 -25.24
N ARG A 143 -14.29 6.99 -24.67
CA ARG A 143 -15.13 5.80 -24.89
C ARG A 143 -16.55 5.99 -24.35
N SER A 144 -16.70 6.49 -23.13
CA SER A 144 -18.01 6.77 -22.53
C SER A 144 -18.81 7.79 -23.34
N LYS A 145 -18.15 8.85 -23.83
CA LYS A 145 -18.79 9.87 -24.68
C LYS A 145 -19.23 9.31 -26.04
N ALA A 146 -18.39 8.51 -26.69
CA ALA A 146 -18.73 7.88 -27.95
C ALA A 146 -19.97 6.97 -27.81
N GLU A 147 -20.00 6.14 -26.77
CA GLU A 147 -21.13 5.26 -26.46
C GLU A 147 -22.41 6.05 -26.16
N LEU A 148 -22.31 7.15 -25.39
CA LEU A 148 -23.45 8.03 -25.11
C LEU A 148 -24.03 8.61 -26.40
N ILE A 149 -23.18 9.18 -27.26
CA ILE A 149 -23.61 9.77 -28.55
C ILE A 149 -24.27 8.70 -29.43
N GLN A 150 -23.72 7.49 -29.49
CA GLN A 150 -24.32 6.39 -30.23
C GLN A 150 -25.75 6.10 -29.73
N ARG A 151 -25.94 5.90 -28.42
CA ARG A 151 -27.26 5.63 -27.83
C ARG A 151 -28.26 6.76 -28.00
N LEU A 152 -27.80 8.01 -27.97
CA LEU A 152 -28.66 9.18 -28.20
C LEU A 152 -29.13 9.25 -29.65
N ASN A 153 -28.26 8.89 -30.60
CA ASN A 153 -28.64 8.79 -32.01
C ASN A 153 -29.64 7.64 -32.26
N GLU A 154 -29.37 6.45 -31.72
CA GLU A 154 -30.25 5.28 -31.88
C GLU A 154 -31.66 5.51 -31.31
N ASN A 155 -31.75 6.25 -30.20
CA ASN A 155 -33.03 6.57 -29.55
C ASN A 155 -33.65 7.89 -30.02
N GLY A 156 -33.05 8.59 -30.99
CA GLY A 156 -33.54 9.86 -31.54
C GLY A 156 -33.50 11.05 -30.56
N LYS A 157 -32.74 10.95 -29.46
CA LYS A 157 -32.67 11.95 -28.38
C LYS A 157 -31.47 12.88 -28.46
N ILE A 158 -30.64 12.78 -29.52
CA ILE A 158 -29.45 13.61 -29.68
C ILE A 158 -29.79 15.11 -29.70
N GLY A 159 -30.97 15.49 -30.20
CA GLY A 159 -31.43 16.88 -30.20
C GLY A 159 -31.78 17.45 -28.81
N GLU A 160 -31.88 16.61 -27.79
CA GLU A 160 -32.09 17.03 -26.38
C GLU A 160 -30.77 17.43 -25.68
N TRP A 161 -29.62 17.20 -26.33
CA TRP A 161 -28.29 17.47 -25.80
C TRP A 161 -27.62 18.63 -26.54
N THR A 162 -26.96 19.51 -25.79
CA THR A 162 -26.18 20.62 -26.36
C THR A 162 -24.72 20.20 -26.57
N ASP A 163 -24.02 20.86 -27.48
CA ASP A 163 -22.58 20.66 -27.66
C ASP A 163 -21.79 20.93 -26.37
N GLU A 164 -22.27 21.85 -25.54
CA GLU A 164 -21.70 22.15 -24.23
C GLU A 164 -21.95 21.01 -23.23
N SER A 165 -23.16 20.46 -23.16
CA SER A 165 -23.45 19.33 -22.28
C SER A 165 -22.70 18.07 -22.69
N LEU A 166 -22.48 17.86 -24.00
CA LEU A 166 -21.65 16.77 -24.52
C LEU A 166 -20.14 17.01 -24.33
N ARG A 167 -19.67 18.25 -24.21
CA ARG A 167 -18.26 18.57 -23.91
C ARG A 167 -17.93 18.43 -22.43
N ASN A 168 -18.87 18.71 -21.56
CA ASN A 168 -18.70 18.64 -20.10
C ASN A 168 -18.95 17.24 -19.52
N PHE A 169 -19.37 16.30 -20.36
CA PHE A 169 -19.45 14.86 -20.07
C PHE A 169 -18.10 14.18 -20.35
#